data_AF-A0A3B9RP15-F1
#
_entry.id   AF-A0A3B9RP15-F1
#
_cell.length_a   1.000
_cell.length_b   1.000
_cell.length_c   1.000
_cell.angle_alpha   90.00
_cell.angle_beta   90.00
_cell.angle_gamma   90.00
#
_symmetry.space_group_name_H-M   'P 1'
#
loop_
_entity.id
_entity.type
_entity.pdbx_description
1 polymer ?
#
loop_
_entity_poly.entity_id
_entity_poly.type
_entity_poly.pdbx_seq_one_letter_code
_entity_poly.pdbx_strand_id
1 'polypeptide(L)' 'MALVYGFHSLIETAKATKVNPFDYVWYILTKAILCKTGEAWNQQFPWDKDNDEKKKLHDARTSATPDPNRTSPI' A
#
# COMPACT_ATOMS: atom_id res chain seq x y z
N MET A 1 24.26 11.31 0.37
CA MET A 1 22.95 11.90 0.73
C MET A 1 22.52 11.28 2.03
N ALA A 2 22.55 12.04 3.13
CA ALA A 2 22.07 11.55 4.42
C ALA A 2 20.53 11.48 4.36
N LEU A 3 19.96 10.29 4.52
CA LEU A 3 18.53 10.15 4.71
C LEU A 3 18.20 10.78 6.05
N VAL A 4 17.47 11.90 6.03
CA VAL A 4 16.88 12.49 7.23
C VAL A 4 15.96 11.44 7.82
N TYR A 5 16.35 10.82 8.93
CA TYR A 5 15.54 9.89 9.74
C TYR A 5 14.43 10.66 10.47
N GLY A 6 13.64 11.44 9.72
CA GLY A 6 12.36 11.94 10.19
C GLY A 6 11.33 10.82 10.14
N PHE A 7 10.45 10.75 11.13
CA PHE A 7 9.24 9.95 11.03
C PHE A 7 8.42 10.45 9.84
N HIS A 8 8.51 9.77 8.70
CA HIS A 8 7.65 10.06 7.56
C HIS A 8 6.36 9.28 7.75
N SER A 9 5.22 9.94 7.60
CA SER A 9 3.96 9.22 7.49
C SER A 9 4.02 8.26 6.29
N LEU A 10 3.16 7.24 6.26
CA LEU A 10 3.04 6.35 5.10
C LEU A 10 2.77 7.15 3.81
N ILE A 11 2.04 8.26 3.91
CA ILE A 11 1.75 9.14 2.79
C ILE A 11 3.01 9.87 2.30
N GLU A 12 3.78 10.48 3.19
CA GLU A 12 5.02 11.17 2.81
C GLU A 12 6.07 10.18 2.27
N THR A 13 6.08 8.96 2.81
CA THR A 13 6.90 7.85 2.30
C THR A 13 6.53 7.48 0.86
N ALA A 14 5.23 7.38 0.55
CA ALA A 14 4.76 7.12 -0.82
C ALA A 14 5.15 8.24 -1.79
N LYS A 15 4.96 9.50 -1.38
CA LYS A 15 5.33 10.67 -2.18
C LYS A 15 6.83 10.69 -2.48
N ALA A 16 7.66 10.48 -1.46
CA ALA A 16 9.12 10.46 -1.60
C ALA A 16 9.61 9.38 -2.57
N THR A 17 8.88 8.26 -2.67
CA THR A 17 9.19 7.13 -3.54
C THR A 17 8.42 7.14 -4.86
N LYS A 18 7.68 8.22 -5.16
CA LYS A 18 6.86 8.40 -6.37
C LYS A 18 5.82 7.29 -6.58
N VAL A 19 5.34 6.69 -5.50
CA VAL A 19 4.23 5.72 -5.52
C VAL A 19 2.92 6.46 -5.23
N ASN A 20 1.83 6.05 -5.87
CA ASN A 20 0.50 6.57 -5.54
C ASN A 20 0.21 6.33 -4.04
N PRO A 21 -0.05 7.36 -3.23
CA PRO A 21 -0.24 7.19 -1.79
C PRO A 21 -1.41 6.29 -1.42
N PHE A 22 -2.49 6.33 -2.20
CA PHE A 22 -3.68 5.52 -1.94
C PHE A 22 -3.40 4.03 -2.17
N ASP A 23 -2.77 3.69 -3.30
CA ASP A 23 -2.38 2.31 -3.59
C ASP A 23 -1.35 1.77 -2.59
N TYR A 24 -0.41 2.62 -2.17
CA TYR A 24 0.57 2.26 -1.16
C TYR A 24 -0.05 2.01 0.20
N VAL A 25 -0.97 2.87 0.67
CA VAL A 25 -1.65 2.66 1.95
C VAL A 25 -2.48 1.38 1.91
N TRP A 26 -3.21 1.14 0.81
CA TRP A 26 -3.99 -0.09 0.66
C TRP A 26 -3.12 -1.35 0.69
N TYR A 27 -1.99 -1.31 -0.03
CA TYR A 27 -0.97 -2.35 0.00
C TYR A 27 -0.48 -2.62 1.42
N ILE A 28 -0.06 -1.57 2.13
CA ILE A 28 0.48 -1.68 3.49
C ILE A 28 -0.56 -2.26 4.43
N LEU A 29 -1.81 -1.80 4.39
CA LEU A 29 -2.87 -2.31 5.26
C LEU A 29 -3.19 -3.79 4.98
N THR A 30 -3.06 -4.23 3.74
CA THR A 30 -3.24 -5.65 3.36
C THR A 30 -2.10 -6.54 3.91
N LYS A 31 -0.86 -6.01 3.97
CA LYS A 31 0.32 -6.77 4.37
C LYS A 31 0.69 -6.63 5.85
N ALA A 32 0.28 -5.54 6.51
CA ALA A 32 0.61 -5.24 7.89
C ALA A 32 0.24 -6.39 8.84
N ILE A 33 -0.93 -6.98 8.64
CA ILE A 33 -1.43 -8.10 9.45
C ILE A 33 -0.57 -9.37 9.32
N LEU A 34 0.20 -9.50 8.24
CA LEU A 34 1.07 -10.65 7.98
C LEU A 34 2.49 -10.46 8.55
N CYS A 35 2.84 -9.24 8.96
CA CYS A 35 4.15 -8.90 9.46
C CYS A 35 4.29 -9.32 10.93
N LYS A 36 5.00 -10.42 11.20
CA LYS A 36 5.24 -10.93 12.57
C LYS A 36 6.47 -10.33 13.24
N THR A 37 7.34 -9.68 12.47
CA THR A 37 8.59 -9.08 12.95
C THR A 37 8.74 -7.66 12.40
N GLY A 38 9.52 -6.82 13.08
CA GLY A 38 9.86 -5.48 12.59
C GLY A 38 10.61 -5.51 11.26
N GLU A 39 11.38 -6.56 11.00
CA GLU A 39 12.05 -6.75 9.71
C GLU A 39 11.06 -7.05 8.59
N ALA A 40 10.09 -7.94 8.83
CA ALA A 40 9.02 -8.20 7.87
C ALA A 40 8.18 -6.94 7.57
N TRP A 41 7.99 -6.08 8.59
CA TRP A 41 7.38 -4.77 8.42
C TRP A 41 8.22 -3.84 7.53
N ASN A 42 9.53 -3.74 7.80
CA ASN A 42 10.43 -2.87 7.04
C ASN A 42 10.52 -3.27 5.57
N GLN A 43 10.45 -4.57 5.27
CA GLN A 43 10.42 -5.05 3.88
C GLN A 43 9.20 -4.56 3.11
N GLN A 44 8.13 -4.09 3.75
CA GLN A 44 6.92 -3.57 3.07
C GLN A 44 7.10 -2.19 2.45
N PHE A 45 8.17 -1.47 2.80
CA PHE A 45 8.37 -0.11 2.36
C PHE A 45 8.72 -0.02 0.87
N PRO A 46 8.37 1.11 0.22
CA PRO A 46 8.37 1.20 -1.24
C PRO A 46 9.75 1.29 -1.88
N TRP A 47 10.81 1.49 -1.10
CA TRP A 47 12.19 1.43 -1.60
C TRP A 47 12.71 -0.01 -1.77
N ASP A 48 12.08 -1.00 -1.11
CA ASP A 48 12.51 -2.40 -1.12
C ASP A 48 11.59 -3.33 -1.93
N LYS A 49 10.48 -2.82 -2.51
CA LYS A 49 9.43 -3.68 -3.08
C LYS A 49 9.18 -3.59 -4.58
N ASP A 50 8.88 -4.77 -5.13
CA ASP A 50 8.34 -5.03 -6.45
C ASP A 50 7.00 -4.30 -6.68
N ASN A 51 6.96 -3.46 -7.72
CA ASN A 51 5.78 -2.64 -8.04
C ASN A 51 4.63 -3.47 -8.64
N ASP A 52 4.91 -4.69 -9.09
CA ASP A 52 3.92 -5.55 -9.73
C ASP A 52 2.80 -5.98 -8.78
N GLU A 53 3.10 -6.21 -7.50
CA GLU A 53 2.09 -6.61 -6.51
C GLU A 53 1.14 -5.46 -6.17
N LYS A 54 1.66 -4.23 -6.11
CA LYS A 54 0.84 -3.01 -5.93
C LYS A 54 -0.07 -2.81 -7.14
N LYS A 55 0.45 -3.04 -8.35
CA LYS A 55 -0.34 -2.97 -9.59
C LYS A 55 -1.48 -3.99 -9.58
N LYS A 56 -1.24 -5.24 -9.17
CA LYS A 56 -2.28 -6.27 -9.07
C LYS A 56 -3.42 -5.87 -8.13
N LEU A 57 -3.10 -5.28 -6.98
CA LEU A 57 -4.12 -4.80 -6.04
C LEU A 57 -4.89 -3.59 -6.60
N HIS A 58 -4.19 -2.68 -7.28
CA HIS A 58 -4.84 -1.57 -7.97
C HIS A 58 -5.83 -2.07 -9.03
N ASP A 59 -5.38 -2.98 -9.90
CA ASP A 59 -6.20 -3.56 -10.97
C ASP A 59 -7.41 -4.32 -10.39
N ALA A 60 -7.21 -5.13 -9.36
CA ALA A 60 -8.30 -5.88 -8.71
C ALA A 60 -9.38 -4.94 -8.14
N ARG A 61 -8.98 -3.80 -7.58
CA ARG A 61 -9.90 -2.78 -7.06
C ARG A 61 -10.64 -2.08 -8.18
N THR A 62 -9.95 -1.67 -9.26
CA THR A 62 -10.58 -0.96 -10.38
C THR A 62 -11.47 -1.87 -11.22
N SER A 63 -11.21 -3.18 -11.23
CA SER A 63 -12.06 -4.19 -11.86
C SER A 63 -13.21 -4.68 -10.97
N ALA A 64 -13.31 -4.23 -9.72
CA ALA A 64 -14.34 -4.69 -8.79
C ALA A 64 -15.73 -4.23 -9.27
N THR A 65 -16.59 -5.19 -9.58
CA THR A 65 -17.98 -4.91 -9.95
C THR A 65 -18.84 -4.72 -8.70
N PRO A 66 -19.84 -3.82 -8.73
CA PRO A 66 -20.84 -3.74 -7.67
C PRO A 66 -21.49 -5.10 -7.42
N ASP A 67 -21.77 -5.43 -6.16
CA ASP A 67 -22.50 -6.66 -5.81
C ASP A 67 -23.90 -6.63 -6.45
N PRO A 68 -24.25 -7.59 -7.33
CA PRO A 68 -25.54 -7.61 -8.01
C PRO A 68 -26.72 -7.82 -7.05
N ASN A 69 -26.47 -8.35 -5.85
CA ASN A 69 -27.49 -8.57 -4.82
C ASN A 69 -27.63 -7.39 -3.84
N ARG A 70 -26.95 -6.28 -4.13
CA ARG A 70 -26.99 -5.11 -3.25
C ARG A 70 -28.37 -4.45 -3.27
N THR A 71 -29.04 -4.44 -2.12
CA THR A 71 -30.39 -3.89 -1.96
C THR A 71 -30.43 -2.43 -1.50
N SER A 72 -29.31 -1.85 -1.05
CA SER A 72 -29.22 -0.46 -0.57
C SER A 72 -27.88 0.22 -0.91
N PRO A 73 -27.86 1.53 -1.21
CA PRO A 73 -26.63 2.31 -1.33
C PRO A 73 -25.93 2.55 0.04
N ILE A 74 -24.64 2.90 0.01
CA ILE A 74 -23.87 3.46 1.15
C ILE A 74 -23.91 4.97 1.03
#